data_AF-A0A914N8W7-F1
#
_entry.id   AF-A0A914N8W7-F1
#
_cell.length_a   1.000
_cell.length_b   1.000
_cell.length_c   1.000
_cell.angle_alpha   90.00
_cell.angle_beta   90.00
_cell.angle_gamma   90.00
#
_symmetry.space_group_name_H-M   'P 1'
#
loop_
_entity.id
_entity.type
_entity.pdbx_description
1 polymer ?
#
loop_
_entity_poly.entity_id
_entity_poly.type
_entity_poly.pdbx_seq_one_letter_code
_entity_poly.pdbx_strand_id
1 'polypeptide(L)'
;MSKTPTEKSFEDDGYECYNPVCSAFRQEMTEKYSSLKSVVDGLSKKINDLELDTKDVAGDLQNKIDTLNRSVATQNGCISSCNNLCSGVLNKIEAINELKRDMDGKMDKWAEVMAKNIPTPPSTIYIHCENKLDKISDTQSCCGQNCKNSNGLCNNGNGVVRIRSGGNSAIYHCSTQIDKENRLIMVLAKNKNMGANIPNDMQDNVYVTFYFELTIMIDEDNGTDCDVQVGLLKDESNYYRIGKDGKYHTTDRNNNSIFSDPIEGNFVLGIGQTFAPRNMPSAKMQLFFTKDGTKIRKTFLVDEEDMLPHILMKGVGVEVNFGSDSAKPFVYDIYSHEAAY
;
A
#
# COMPACT_ATOMS: atom_id res chain seq x y z
N MET A 1 -51.92 -77.36 -72.28
CA MET A 1 -50.90 -78.13 -73.02
C MET A 1 -49.58 -77.75 -72.37
N SER A 2 -48.98 -78.55 -71.49
CA SER A 2 -48.29 -79.81 -71.78
C SER A 2 -48.40 -80.70 -70.55
N LYS A 3 -48.83 -81.95 -70.72
CA LYS A 3 -48.92 -82.93 -69.63
C LYS A 3 -47.53 -83.49 -69.39
N THR A 4 -46.99 -83.25 -68.20
CA THR A 4 -45.77 -83.90 -67.70
C THR A 4 -45.99 -85.42 -67.65
N PRO A 5 -45.05 -86.25 -68.13
CA PRO A 5 -45.17 -87.69 -68.06
C PRO A 5 -45.23 -88.15 -66.60
N THR A 6 -46.24 -88.96 -66.28
CA THR A 6 -46.32 -89.73 -65.04
C THR A 6 -45.14 -90.71 -64.99
N GLU A 7 -44.41 -90.70 -63.87
CA GLU A 7 -43.48 -91.76 -63.48
C GLU A 7 -44.26 -93.08 -63.47
N LYS A 8 -44.13 -93.87 -64.54
CA LYS A 8 -44.41 -95.30 -64.48
C LYS A 8 -43.28 -95.93 -63.68
N SER A 9 -43.66 -96.49 -62.54
CA SER A 9 -42.86 -97.37 -61.71
C SER A 9 -42.15 -98.42 -62.57
N PHE A 10 -40.82 -98.46 -62.47
CA PHE A 10 -39.99 -99.60 -62.86
C PHE A 10 -40.06 -100.73 -61.81
N GLU A 11 -41.23 -100.89 -61.18
CA GLU A 11 -41.50 -102.01 -60.30
C GLU A 11 -42.20 -103.09 -61.12
N ASP A 12 -41.47 -104.18 -61.31
CA ASP A 12 -42.03 -105.52 -61.30
C ASP A 12 -42.72 -106.06 -62.58
N ASP A 13 -42.19 -105.70 -63.75
CA ASP A 13 -42.30 -106.60 -64.90
C ASP A 13 -41.25 -107.70 -64.74
N GLY A 14 -41.66 -108.81 -64.13
CA GLY A 14 -40.90 -110.04 -63.87
C GLY A 14 -40.35 -110.74 -65.12
N TYR A 15 -39.45 -110.07 -65.85
CA TYR A 15 -38.52 -110.72 -66.75
C TYR A 15 -37.38 -111.30 -65.90
N GLU A 16 -37.57 -112.53 -65.42
CA GLU A 16 -36.48 -113.38 -64.95
C GLU A 16 -35.58 -113.71 -66.15
N CYS A 17 -34.60 -112.85 -66.41
CA CYS A 17 -33.51 -113.18 -67.32
C CYS A 17 -32.66 -114.27 -66.66
N TYR A 18 -32.97 -115.55 -66.93
CA TYR A 18 -32.21 -116.74 -66.49
C TYR A 18 -30.79 -116.84 -67.08
N ASN A 19 -30.33 -115.80 -67.79
CA ASN A 19 -28.95 -115.71 -68.22
C ASN A 19 -28.09 -115.24 -67.03
N PRO A 20 -27.10 -116.01 -66.56
CA PRO A 20 -26.24 -115.63 -65.43
C PRO A 20 -25.49 -114.30 -65.65
N VAL A 21 -25.37 -113.85 -66.90
CA VAL A 21 -24.84 -112.52 -67.25
C VAL A 21 -25.82 -111.38 -66.87
N CYS A 22 -27.13 -111.61 -67.01
CA CYS A 22 -28.17 -110.64 -66.60
C CYS A 22 -28.24 -110.49 -65.08
N SER A 23 -28.14 -111.59 -64.32
CA SER A 23 -28.20 -111.53 -62.85
C SER A 23 -27.00 -110.79 -62.26
N ALA A 24 -25.80 -111.01 -62.81
CA ALA A 24 -24.60 -110.28 -62.41
C ALA A 24 -24.69 -108.78 -62.72
N PHE A 25 -25.17 -108.41 -63.91
CA PHE A 25 -25.37 -107.01 -64.28
C PHE A 25 -26.43 -106.31 -63.42
N ARG A 26 -27.55 -106.98 -63.12
CA ARG A 26 -28.61 -106.43 -62.26
C ARG A 26 -28.10 -106.22 -60.83
N GLN A 27 -27.30 -107.15 -60.31
CA GLN A 27 -26.67 -106.99 -59.00
C GLN A 27 -25.68 -105.82 -58.99
N GLU A 28 -24.79 -105.72 -59.99
CA GLU A 28 -23.86 -104.60 -60.13
C GLU A 28 -24.58 -103.25 -60.21
N MET A 29 -25.66 -103.18 -60.99
CA MET A 29 -26.48 -101.96 -61.08
C MET A 29 -27.19 -101.63 -59.78
N THR A 30 -27.66 -102.64 -59.04
CA THR A 30 -28.30 -102.44 -57.73
C THR A 30 -27.29 -101.94 -56.69
N GLU A 31 -26.07 -102.48 -56.69
CA GLU A 31 -24.97 -102.04 -55.83
C GLU A 31 -24.53 -100.61 -56.18
N LYS A 32 -24.35 -100.30 -57.48
CA LYS A 32 -24.04 -98.95 -57.95
C LYS A 32 -25.14 -97.95 -57.61
N TYR A 33 -26.41 -98.33 -57.78
CA TYR A 33 -27.53 -97.48 -57.40
C TYR A 33 -27.59 -97.26 -55.90
N SER A 34 -27.37 -98.29 -55.09
CA SER A 34 -27.33 -98.18 -53.62
C SER A 34 -26.18 -97.30 -53.14
N SER A 35 -25.00 -97.43 -53.77
CA SER A 35 -23.84 -96.58 -53.51
C SER A 35 -24.11 -95.12 -53.91
N LEU A 36 -24.67 -94.89 -55.10
CA LEU A 36 -25.05 -93.56 -55.56
C LEU A 36 -26.09 -92.92 -54.64
N LYS A 37 -27.12 -93.67 -54.24
CA LYS A 37 -28.13 -93.22 -53.29
C LYS A 37 -27.51 -92.81 -51.97
N SER A 38 -26.61 -93.62 -51.42
CA SER A 38 -25.87 -93.27 -50.19
C SER A 38 -25.05 -91.99 -50.34
N VAL A 39 -24.39 -91.78 -51.48
CA VAL A 39 -23.66 -90.53 -51.76
C VAL A 39 -24.61 -89.33 -51.87
N VAL A 40 -25.73 -89.48 -52.57
CA VAL A 40 -26.75 -88.42 -52.71
C VAL A 40 -27.34 -88.06 -51.36
N ASP A 41 -27.70 -89.04 -50.52
CA ASP A 41 -28.21 -88.82 -49.17
C ASP A 41 -27.16 -88.11 -48.30
N GLY A 42 -25.89 -88.51 -48.41
CA GLY A 42 -24.77 -87.85 -47.73
C GLY A 42 -24.53 -86.40 -48.18
N LEU A 43 -24.65 -86.12 -49.48
CA LEU A 43 -24.56 -84.76 -50.03
C LEU A 43 -25.76 -83.91 -49.63
N SER A 44 -26.97 -84.47 -49.68
CA SER A 44 -28.19 -83.76 -49.24
C SER A 44 -28.10 -83.39 -47.77
N LYS A 45 -27.57 -84.27 -46.92
CA LYS A 45 -27.30 -83.95 -45.51
C LYS A 45 -26.31 -82.80 -45.38
N LYS A 46 -25.16 -82.85 -46.08
CA LYS A 46 -24.16 -81.78 -46.05
C LYS A 46 -24.70 -80.44 -46.54
N ILE A 47 -25.56 -80.44 -47.56
CA ILE A 47 -26.22 -79.22 -48.05
C ILE A 47 -27.12 -78.64 -46.96
N ASN A 48 -27.95 -79.46 -46.32
CA ASN A 48 -28.82 -79.00 -45.23
C ASN A 48 -28.01 -78.47 -44.04
N ASP A 49 -26.91 -79.13 -43.67
CA ASP A 49 -26.02 -78.68 -42.60
C ASP A 49 -25.37 -77.31 -42.96
N LEU A 50 -24.89 -77.15 -44.20
CA LEU A 50 -24.33 -75.88 -44.69
C LEU A 50 -25.37 -74.75 -44.77
N GLU A 51 -26.62 -75.06 -45.13
CA GLU A 51 -27.71 -74.08 -45.13
C GLU A 51 -28.04 -73.62 -43.72
N LEU A 52 -27.98 -74.52 -42.74
CA LEU A 52 -28.17 -74.20 -41.33
C LEU A 52 -27.03 -73.31 -40.81
N ASP A 53 -25.78 -73.71 -41.05
CA ASP A 53 -24.59 -72.92 -40.68
C ASP A 53 -24.62 -71.52 -41.31
N THR A 54 -25.04 -71.41 -42.57
CA THR A 54 -25.14 -70.12 -43.26
C THR A 54 -26.20 -69.22 -42.62
N LYS A 55 -27.35 -69.80 -42.21
CA LYS A 55 -28.39 -69.05 -41.50
C LYS A 55 -27.92 -68.56 -40.13
N ASP A 56 -27.21 -69.40 -39.39
CA ASP A 56 -26.66 -69.05 -38.08
C ASP A 56 -25.62 -67.92 -38.21
N VAL A 57 -24.69 -68.03 -39.16
CA VAL A 57 -23.71 -66.97 -39.45
C VAL A 57 -24.39 -65.67 -39.88
N ALA A 58 -25.41 -65.74 -40.73
CA ALA A 58 -26.17 -64.56 -41.14
C ALA A 58 -26.90 -63.90 -39.96
N GLY A 59 -27.49 -64.69 -39.06
CA GLY A 59 -28.12 -64.22 -37.83
C GLY A 59 -27.12 -63.51 -36.91
N ASP A 60 -25.95 -64.11 -36.69
CA ASP A 60 -24.87 -63.52 -35.90
C ASP A 60 -24.35 -62.21 -36.48
N LEU A 61 -24.19 -62.14 -37.80
CA LEU A 61 -23.79 -60.92 -38.48
C LEU A 61 -24.85 -59.82 -38.33
N GLN A 62 -26.14 -60.15 -38.47
CA GLN A 62 -27.23 -59.20 -38.28
C GLN A 62 -27.24 -58.65 -36.84
N ASN A 63 -27.09 -59.53 -35.84
CA ASN A 63 -26.99 -59.12 -34.43
C ASN A 63 -25.81 -58.18 -34.15
N LYS A 64 -24.66 -58.42 -34.80
CA LYS A 64 -23.49 -57.54 -34.72
C LYS A 64 -23.75 -56.19 -35.39
N ILE A 65 -24.39 -56.17 -36.56
CA ILE A 65 -24.78 -54.93 -37.26
C ILE A 65 -25.72 -54.10 -36.39
N ASP A 66 -26.73 -54.72 -35.79
CA ASP A 66 -27.70 -54.02 -34.93
C ASP A 66 -27.04 -53.46 -33.65
N THR A 67 -26.06 -54.18 -33.11
CA THR A 67 -25.26 -53.71 -31.97
C THR A 67 -24.36 -52.53 -32.34
N LEU A 68 -23.71 -52.58 -33.51
CA LEU A 68 -22.91 -51.47 -34.03
C LEU A 68 -23.78 -50.24 -34.29
N ASN A 69 -24.94 -50.40 -34.91
CA ASN A 69 -25.87 -49.30 -35.18
C ASN A 69 -26.32 -48.60 -33.88
N ARG A 70 -26.65 -49.37 -32.83
CA ARG A 70 -26.99 -48.82 -31.51
C ARG A 70 -25.81 -48.08 -30.86
N SER A 71 -24.59 -48.60 -31.01
CA SER A 71 -23.38 -47.96 -30.50
C SER A 71 -23.12 -46.63 -31.21
N VAL A 72 -23.21 -46.59 -32.55
CA VAL A 72 -23.06 -45.37 -33.36
C VAL A 72 -24.12 -44.33 -33.00
N ALA A 73 -25.38 -44.74 -32.83
CA ALA A 73 -26.45 -43.83 -32.42
C ALA A 73 -26.18 -43.20 -31.04
N THR A 74 -25.71 -44.02 -30.08
CA THR A 74 -25.29 -43.54 -28.76
C THR A 74 -24.14 -42.55 -28.86
N GLN A 75 -23.10 -42.86 -29.64
CA GLN A 75 -21.96 -41.97 -29.85
C GLN A 75 -22.37 -40.63 -30.48
N ASN A 76 -23.25 -40.65 -31.48
CA ASN A 76 -23.76 -39.42 -32.09
C ASN A 76 -24.55 -38.56 -31.08
N GLY A 77 -25.32 -39.19 -30.20
CA GLY A 77 -25.98 -38.50 -29.08
C GLY A 77 -24.97 -37.83 -28.14
N CYS A 78 -23.90 -38.53 -27.76
CA CYS A 78 -22.83 -37.97 -26.93
C CYS A 78 -22.11 -36.81 -27.62
N ILE A 79 -21.78 -36.94 -28.91
CA ILE A 79 -21.14 -35.87 -29.70
C ILE A 79 -22.01 -34.62 -29.74
N SER A 80 -23.32 -34.78 -29.98
CA SER A 80 -24.27 -33.66 -29.98
C SER A 80 -24.31 -32.95 -28.62
N SER A 81 -24.36 -33.71 -27.52
CA SER A 81 -24.30 -33.15 -26.16
C SER A 81 -22.99 -32.40 -25.89
N CYS A 82 -21.85 -32.96 -26.30
CA CYS A 82 -20.55 -32.29 -26.20
C CYS A 82 -20.50 -30.98 -27.00
N ASN A 83 -21.03 -30.95 -28.23
CA ASN A 83 -21.07 -29.74 -29.04
C ASN A 83 -21.91 -28.62 -28.40
N ASN A 84 -23.03 -28.99 -27.78
CA ASN A 84 -23.86 -28.02 -27.04
C ASN A 84 -23.13 -27.47 -25.82
N LEU A 85 -22.41 -28.31 -25.07
CA LEU A 85 -21.58 -27.87 -23.96
C LEU A 85 -20.45 -26.93 -24.41
N CYS A 86 -19.73 -27.29 -25.49
CA CYS A 86 -18.68 -26.44 -26.06
C CYS A 86 -19.21 -25.07 -26.49
N SER A 87 -20.37 -25.03 -27.15
CA SER A 87 -21.02 -23.77 -27.55
C SER A 87 -21.40 -22.93 -26.33
N GLY A 88 -21.93 -23.55 -25.28
CA GLY A 88 -22.24 -22.87 -24.02
C GLY A 88 -21.00 -22.30 -23.31
N VAL A 89 -19.87 -23.01 -23.37
CA VAL A 89 -18.59 -22.53 -22.83
C VAL A 89 -18.05 -21.35 -23.64
N LEU A 90 -18.10 -21.41 -24.97
CA LEU A 90 -17.65 -20.31 -25.84
C LEU A 90 -18.43 -19.01 -25.57
N ASN A 91 -19.75 -19.09 -25.46
CA ASN A 91 -20.58 -17.92 -25.13
C ASN A 91 -20.20 -17.31 -23.77
N LYS A 92 -19.87 -18.14 -22.78
CA LYS A 92 -19.41 -17.66 -21.46
C LYS A 92 -18.04 -16.98 -21.54
N ILE A 93 -17.11 -17.49 -22.36
CA ILE A 93 -15.80 -16.88 -22.58
C ILE A 93 -15.96 -15.48 -23.21
N GLU A 94 -16.85 -15.35 -24.20
CA GLU A 94 -17.13 -14.07 -24.85
C GLU A 94 -17.69 -13.03 -23.87
N ALA A 95 -18.65 -13.41 -23.02
CA ALA A 95 -19.19 -12.55 -21.97
C ALA A 95 -18.13 -12.12 -20.95
N ILE A 96 -17.20 -13.00 -20.57
CA ILE A 96 -16.07 -12.66 -19.70
C ILE A 96 -15.15 -11.63 -20.35
N ASN A 97 -14.87 -11.78 -21.66
CA ASN A 97 -14.04 -10.82 -22.39
C ASN A 97 -14.72 -9.44 -22.53
N GLU A 98 -16.04 -9.39 -22.64
CA GLU A 98 -16.80 -8.12 -22.58
C GLU A 98 -16.67 -7.44 -21.23
N LEU A 99 -16.88 -8.18 -20.13
CA LEU A 99 -16.72 -7.65 -18.77
C LEU A 99 -15.31 -7.13 -18.52
N LYS A 100 -14.28 -7.85 -18.98
CA LYS A 100 -12.89 -7.42 -18.87
C LYS A 100 -12.65 -6.08 -19.58
N ARG A 101 -13.14 -5.92 -20.82
CA ARG A 101 -13.02 -4.67 -21.57
C ARG A 101 -13.71 -3.49 -20.89
N ASP A 102 -14.89 -3.72 -20.30
CA ASP A 102 -15.59 -2.69 -19.51
C ASP A 102 -14.81 -2.29 -18.24
N MET A 103 -14.25 -3.28 -17.53
CA MET A 103 -13.40 -3.02 -16.37
C MET A 103 -12.14 -2.23 -16.72
N ASP A 104 -11.43 -2.62 -17.77
CA ASP A 104 -10.22 -1.93 -18.25
C ASP A 104 -10.57 -0.47 -18.60
N GLY A 105 -11.66 -0.22 -19.33
CA GLY A 105 -12.10 1.13 -19.66
C GLY A 105 -12.54 1.98 -18.45
N LYS A 106 -13.05 1.35 -17.39
CA LYS A 106 -13.34 2.04 -16.11
C LYS A 106 -12.07 2.36 -15.34
N MET A 107 -11.09 1.46 -15.33
CA MET A 107 -9.79 1.69 -14.71
C MET A 107 -9.04 2.86 -15.36
N ASP A 108 -9.04 2.94 -16.69
CA ASP A 108 -8.41 4.05 -17.41
C ASP A 108 -9.04 5.41 -17.05
N LYS A 109 -10.38 5.48 -17.03
CA LYS A 109 -11.10 6.68 -16.59
C LYS A 109 -10.78 7.05 -15.14
N TRP A 110 -10.69 6.05 -14.27
CA TRP A 110 -10.33 6.29 -12.87
C TRP A 110 -8.89 6.79 -12.74
N ALA A 111 -7.95 6.24 -13.52
CA ALA A 111 -6.58 6.71 -13.56
C ALA A 111 -6.48 8.15 -14.06
N GLU A 112 -7.25 8.56 -15.08
CA GLU A 112 -7.31 9.96 -15.53
C GLU A 112 -7.88 10.90 -14.46
N VAL A 113 -8.95 10.49 -13.77
CA VAL A 113 -9.56 11.25 -12.68
C VAL A 113 -8.58 11.39 -11.53
N MET A 114 -7.87 10.32 -11.16
CA MET A 114 -6.83 10.37 -10.14
C MET A 114 -5.69 11.26 -10.61
N ALA A 115 -5.15 11.11 -11.81
CA ALA A 115 -4.07 11.97 -12.31
C ALA A 115 -4.40 13.47 -12.29
N LYS A 116 -5.66 13.84 -12.56
CA LYS A 116 -6.13 15.24 -12.47
C LYS A 116 -6.41 15.72 -11.03
N ASN A 117 -6.66 14.80 -10.11
CA ASN A 117 -7.05 15.10 -8.74
C ASN A 117 -6.08 14.59 -7.68
N ILE A 118 -4.89 14.08 -8.05
CA ILE A 118 -3.82 13.78 -7.09
C ILE A 118 -3.53 15.14 -6.45
N PRO A 119 -3.87 15.32 -5.16
CA PRO A 119 -3.48 16.52 -4.46
C PRO A 119 -1.97 16.53 -4.55
N THR A 120 -1.40 17.58 -5.15
CA THR A 120 0.04 17.80 -5.06
C THR A 120 0.37 17.69 -3.57
N PRO A 121 1.22 16.73 -3.16
CA PRO A 121 1.51 16.54 -1.74
C PRO A 121 1.91 17.91 -1.18
N PRO A 122 1.36 18.32 -0.03
CA PRO A 122 1.55 19.68 0.43
C PRO A 122 3.04 19.95 0.57
N SER A 123 3.57 20.94 -0.13
CA SER A 123 4.98 21.32 0.07
C SER A 123 5.10 22.16 1.33
N THR A 124 6.23 22.10 2.02
CA THR A 124 6.54 23.06 3.10
C THR A 124 7.42 24.17 2.53
N ILE A 125 7.06 25.43 2.80
CA ILE A 125 7.81 26.62 2.43
C ILE A 125 8.25 27.34 3.71
N TYR A 126 9.55 27.67 3.78
CA TYR A 126 10.08 28.57 4.79
C TYR A 126 9.79 30.03 4.43
N ILE A 127 9.27 30.79 5.39
CA ILE A 127 9.16 32.25 5.28
C ILE A 127 10.23 32.90 6.14
N HIS A 128 11.02 33.74 5.49
CA HIS A 128 11.90 34.65 6.20
C HIS A 128 11.09 35.74 6.90
N CYS A 129 11.26 35.89 8.21
CA CYS A 129 10.65 36.95 9.00
C CYS A 129 11.74 37.77 9.69
N GLU A 130 11.90 39.03 9.31
CA GLU A 130 12.81 39.94 9.98
C GLU A 130 12.40 40.11 11.44
N ASN A 131 13.26 39.65 12.35
CA ASN A 131 13.02 39.71 13.78
C ASN A 131 14.33 39.93 14.54
N LYS A 132 14.21 40.33 15.81
CA LYS A 132 15.33 40.58 16.73
C LYS A 132 14.85 40.49 18.17
N LEU A 133 15.75 40.24 19.10
CA LEU A 133 15.51 40.45 20.53
C LEU A 133 15.31 41.94 20.81
N ASP A 134 14.27 42.28 21.55
CA ASP A 134 13.84 43.67 21.71
C ASP A 134 13.52 44.03 23.17
N LYS A 135 12.85 43.12 23.90
CA LYS A 135 12.33 43.40 25.24
C LYS A 135 12.76 42.34 26.25
N ILE A 136 13.00 42.77 27.49
CA ILE A 136 13.06 41.88 28.67
C ILE A 136 11.67 41.87 29.32
N SER A 137 11.10 40.69 29.59
CA SER A 137 9.75 40.58 30.15
C SER A 137 9.66 41.22 31.53
N ASP A 138 8.62 42.02 31.78
CA ASP A 138 8.43 42.66 33.08
C ASP A 138 8.09 41.64 34.18
N THR A 139 7.37 40.56 33.85
CA THR A 139 6.90 39.55 34.82
C THR A 139 7.94 38.51 35.18
N GLN A 140 8.91 38.29 34.30
CA GLN A 140 10.09 37.45 34.55
C GLN A 140 11.38 38.25 34.34
N SER A 141 11.40 39.48 34.89
CA SER A 141 12.61 40.30 35.01
C SER A 141 13.16 40.25 36.43
N CYS A 142 14.48 40.39 36.53
CA CYS A 142 15.17 40.68 37.79
C CYS A 142 14.85 42.10 38.31
N CYS A 143 14.60 43.04 37.40
CA CYS A 143 14.40 44.44 37.69
C CYS A 143 13.68 45.15 36.53
N GLY A 144 12.60 45.88 36.81
CA GLY A 144 12.01 46.81 35.85
C GLY A 144 13.03 47.86 35.39
N GLN A 145 12.68 48.65 34.37
CA GLN A 145 13.59 49.57 33.64
C GLN A 145 14.49 50.47 34.52
N ASN A 146 14.14 50.69 35.79
CA ASN A 146 14.80 51.59 36.75
C ASN A 146 15.67 50.92 37.83
N CYS A 147 15.92 49.60 37.79
CA CYS A 147 16.55 48.90 38.91
C CYS A 147 17.97 48.37 38.59
N LYS A 148 18.68 49.05 37.68
CA LYS A 148 20.11 48.83 37.41
C LYS A 148 20.97 49.91 38.09
N ASN A 149 22.12 49.54 38.65
CA ASN A 149 23.12 50.51 39.10
C ASN A 149 23.92 51.08 37.90
N SER A 150 24.82 52.02 38.20
CA SER A 150 25.74 52.63 37.22
C SER A 150 26.60 51.62 36.45
N ASN A 151 26.80 50.43 37.00
CA ASN A 151 27.59 49.36 36.39
C ASN A 151 26.71 48.39 35.56
N GLY A 152 25.41 48.68 35.44
CA GLY A 152 24.45 47.88 34.70
C GLY A 152 23.95 46.64 35.43
N LEU A 153 24.34 46.41 36.69
CA LEU A 153 23.92 45.28 37.53
C LEU A 153 22.59 45.57 38.24
N CYS A 154 21.82 44.53 38.56
CA CYS A 154 20.57 44.69 39.29
C CYS A 154 20.82 45.14 40.74
N ASN A 155 20.12 46.19 41.20
CA ASN A 155 20.21 46.66 42.58
C ASN A 155 19.69 45.62 43.59
N ASN A 156 18.77 44.75 43.17
CA ASN A 156 18.20 43.70 44.02
C ASN A 156 19.10 42.46 44.15
N GLY A 157 20.25 42.46 43.47
CA GLY A 157 21.22 41.36 43.54
C GLY A 157 20.77 40.08 42.84
N ASN A 158 19.72 40.11 42.02
CA ASN A 158 19.44 39.03 41.08
C ASN A 158 20.29 39.29 39.81
N GLY A 159 20.80 38.29 39.10
CA GLY A 159 21.56 38.52 37.85
C GLY A 159 20.80 39.38 36.84
N VAL A 160 21.48 39.91 35.81
CA VAL A 160 20.90 40.86 34.84
C VAL A 160 21.14 40.42 33.41
N VAL A 161 20.15 40.62 32.54
CA VAL A 161 20.31 40.44 31.08
C VAL A 161 20.53 41.78 30.38
N ARG A 162 21.45 41.77 29.41
CA ARG A 162 21.67 42.86 28.47
C ARG A 162 21.53 42.34 27.03
N ILE A 163 20.60 42.93 26.27
CA ILE A 163 20.47 42.74 24.82
C ILE A 163 21.49 43.65 24.13
N ARG A 164 22.24 43.14 23.14
CA ARG A 164 23.21 43.94 22.37
C ARG A 164 22.49 44.83 21.34
N SER A 165 23.18 45.87 20.84
CA SER A 165 22.59 46.91 19.97
C SER A 165 21.97 46.41 18.65
N GLY A 166 22.31 45.19 18.19
CA GLY A 166 21.70 44.55 17.03
C GLY A 166 20.49 43.65 17.34
N GLY A 167 20.22 43.34 18.62
CA GLY A 167 19.15 42.41 19.01
C GLY A 167 19.38 40.96 18.56
N ASN A 168 20.57 40.61 18.08
CA ASN A 168 20.94 39.24 17.69
C ASN A 168 21.66 38.48 18.82
N SER A 169 21.90 39.11 19.97
CA SER A 169 22.54 38.44 21.11
C SER A 169 22.16 39.09 22.43
N ALA A 170 22.18 38.26 23.47
CA ALA A 170 21.96 38.69 24.85
C ALA A 170 22.98 38.01 25.77
N ILE A 171 23.38 38.71 26.84
CA ILE A 171 24.32 38.21 27.83
C ILE A 171 23.68 38.29 29.20
N TYR A 172 23.80 37.22 29.98
CA TYR A 172 23.49 37.21 31.40
C TYR A 172 24.74 37.57 32.21
N HIS A 173 24.61 38.49 33.16
CA HIS A 173 25.62 38.77 34.17
C HIS A 173 25.11 38.27 35.53
N CYS A 174 25.81 37.30 36.09
CA CYS A 174 25.51 36.75 37.41
C CYS A 174 25.61 37.82 38.50
N SER A 175 24.85 37.64 39.57
CA SER A 175 25.01 38.45 40.77
C SER A 175 26.37 38.19 41.40
N THR A 176 27.00 39.27 41.89
CA THR A 176 28.20 39.18 42.71
C THR A 176 27.89 39.21 44.21
N GLN A 177 26.61 39.20 44.60
CA GLN A 177 26.19 39.23 46.01
C GLN A 177 26.11 37.80 46.56
N ILE A 178 26.79 37.55 47.68
CA ILE A 178 27.00 36.21 48.28
C ILE A 178 25.69 35.51 48.69
N ASP A 179 24.61 36.26 48.95
CA ASP A 179 23.34 35.73 49.48
C ASP A 179 22.15 35.89 48.52
N LYS A 180 22.40 36.06 47.21
CA LYS A 180 21.32 36.28 46.23
C LYS A 180 21.33 35.24 45.12
N GLU A 181 20.16 34.65 44.87
CA GLU A 181 19.97 33.66 43.82
C GLU A 181 19.81 34.32 42.44
N ASN A 182 20.55 33.80 41.45
CA ASN A 182 20.35 34.17 40.05
C ASN A 182 18.97 33.69 39.59
N ARG A 183 18.21 34.59 38.95
CA ARG A 183 16.89 34.28 38.40
C ARG A 183 16.98 34.01 36.90
N LEU A 184 16.12 33.12 36.41
CA LEU A 184 15.82 33.02 34.99
C LEU A 184 15.16 34.33 34.54
N ILE A 185 15.70 34.92 33.48
CA ILE A 185 15.19 36.16 32.90
C ILE A 185 14.67 35.88 31.50
N MET A 186 13.46 36.34 31.23
CA MET A 186 12.83 36.18 29.92
C MET A 186 13.18 37.35 28.99
N VAL A 187 13.67 37.01 27.80
CA VAL A 187 13.92 37.91 26.68
C VAL A 187 12.93 37.57 25.57
N LEU A 188 12.28 38.61 25.03
CA LEU A 188 11.25 38.52 24.00
C LEU A 188 11.79 39.07 22.68
N ALA A 189 11.41 38.41 21.59
CA ALA A 189 11.58 38.97 20.26
C ALA A 189 10.65 40.17 20.02
N LYS A 190 10.93 40.93 18.96
CA LYS A 190 10.15 42.10 18.57
C LYS A 190 8.79 41.71 18.00
N ASN A 191 8.80 40.73 17.08
CA ASN A 191 7.64 40.36 16.28
C ASN A 191 7.16 38.95 16.63
N LYS A 192 5.84 38.77 16.59
CA LYS A 192 5.21 37.45 16.64
C LYS A 192 5.31 36.78 15.27
N ASN A 193 5.38 35.45 15.27
CA ASN A 193 5.21 34.63 14.09
C ASN A 193 3.70 34.53 13.79
N MET A 194 3.19 35.50 13.03
CA MET A 194 1.76 35.60 12.76
C MET A 194 1.35 34.92 11.46
N GLY A 195 0.22 34.21 11.48
CA GLY A 195 -0.38 33.65 10.26
C GLY A 195 -0.76 34.76 9.27
N ALA A 196 -1.13 35.93 9.77
CA ALA A 196 -1.42 37.11 8.93
C ALA A 196 -0.19 37.68 8.20
N ASN A 197 1.03 37.31 8.60
CA ASN A 197 2.26 37.69 7.89
C ASN A 197 2.55 36.77 6.69
N ILE A 198 1.77 35.71 6.50
CA ILE A 198 1.91 34.80 5.36
C ILE A 198 1.38 35.50 4.10
N PRO A 199 2.20 35.69 3.06
CA PRO A 199 1.81 36.33 1.80
C PRO A 199 0.51 35.78 1.21
N ASN A 200 -0.38 36.67 0.78
CA ASN A 200 -1.69 36.29 0.23
C ASN A 200 -1.60 35.51 -1.09
N ASP A 201 -0.50 35.65 -1.83
CA ASP A 201 -0.20 34.99 -3.10
C ASP A 201 0.40 33.58 -2.97
N MET A 202 0.58 33.07 -1.74
CA MET A 202 0.97 31.67 -1.53
C MET A 202 -0.10 30.69 -2.02
N GLN A 203 0.34 29.55 -2.54
CA GLN A 203 -0.53 28.45 -2.94
C GLN A 203 -1.28 27.89 -1.72
N ASP A 204 -2.57 27.58 -1.89
CA ASP A 204 -3.44 27.19 -0.77
C ASP A 204 -3.09 25.84 -0.14
N ASN A 205 -2.32 24.99 -0.83
CA ASN A 205 -1.96 23.63 -0.44
C ASN A 205 -0.53 23.53 0.16
N VAL A 206 -0.02 24.60 0.76
CA VAL A 206 1.36 24.68 1.24
C VAL A 206 1.41 24.89 2.75
N TYR A 207 2.27 24.14 3.44
CA TYR A 207 2.61 24.40 4.83
C TYR A 207 3.64 25.52 4.92
N VAL A 208 3.47 26.41 5.89
CA VAL A 208 4.31 27.60 5.99
C VAL A 208 5.06 27.61 7.30
N THR A 209 6.39 27.63 7.25
CA THR A 209 7.24 27.53 8.44
C THR A 209 7.97 28.83 8.75
N PHE A 210 7.83 29.30 9.98
CA PHE A 210 8.74 30.26 10.62
C PHE A 210 9.74 29.50 11.47
N TYR A 211 11.02 29.88 11.38
CA TYR A 211 12.10 29.16 12.06
C TYR A 211 13.17 30.13 12.57
N PHE A 212 13.71 29.86 13.76
CA PHE A 212 14.86 30.57 14.32
C PHE A 212 15.75 29.62 15.13
N GLU A 213 17.03 29.98 15.26
CA GLU A 213 18.03 29.24 16.04
C GLU A 213 18.61 30.09 17.15
N LEU A 214 19.02 29.42 18.23
CA LEU A 214 19.65 29.96 19.41
C LEU A 214 20.97 29.22 19.65
N THR A 215 22.09 29.90 19.45
CA THR A 215 23.41 29.42 19.88
C THR A 215 23.64 29.79 21.33
N ILE A 216 23.92 28.79 22.16
CA ILE A 216 24.11 28.96 23.60
C ILE A 216 25.60 28.93 23.91
N MET A 217 26.06 29.95 24.63
CA MET A 217 27.44 30.12 25.07
C MET A 217 27.48 30.00 26.58
N ILE A 218 27.97 28.87 27.07
CA ILE A 218 28.19 28.64 28.49
C ILE A 218 29.57 29.17 28.86
N ASP A 219 29.63 30.03 29.85
CA ASP A 219 30.88 30.52 30.40
C ASP A 219 31.39 29.52 31.44
N GLU A 220 32.55 28.90 31.16
CA GLU A 220 33.15 27.88 32.02
C GLU A 220 33.44 28.40 33.44
N ASP A 221 33.64 29.72 33.58
CA ASP A 221 33.94 30.37 34.87
C ASP A 221 32.68 30.62 35.73
N ASN A 222 31.47 30.58 35.15
CA ASN A 222 30.22 30.88 35.86
C ASN A 222 29.61 29.68 36.62
N GLY A 223 30.33 28.56 36.71
CA GLY A 223 29.94 27.41 37.50
C GLY A 223 28.70 26.66 36.98
N THR A 224 28.15 25.78 37.82
CA THR A 224 27.04 24.88 37.49
C THR A 224 25.66 25.55 37.43
N ASP A 225 25.54 26.83 37.80
CA ASP A 225 24.26 27.55 37.92
C ASP A 225 23.83 28.22 36.60
N CYS A 226 23.85 27.46 35.50
CA CYS A 226 23.38 27.94 34.20
C CYS A 226 22.13 27.18 33.75
N ASP A 227 21.14 27.93 33.26
CA ASP A 227 19.92 27.38 32.68
C ASP A 227 19.46 28.22 31.49
N VAL A 228 18.92 27.57 30.49
CA VAL A 228 18.36 28.21 29.30
C VAL A 228 17.16 27.43 28.80
N GLN A 229 16.12 28.15 28.42
CA GLN A 229 14.92 27.58 27.82
C GLN A 229 14.50 28.46 26.67
N VAL A 230 14.10 27.87 25.56
CA VAL A 230 13.79 28.61 24.33
C VAL A 230 12.53 28.07 23.70
N GLY A 231 11.70 28.97 23.16
CA GLY A 231 10.44 28.55 22.60
C GLY A 231 9.55 29.69 22.13
N LEU A 232 8.26 29.42 22.13
CA LEU A 232 7.20 30.29 21.63
C LEU A 232 6.19 30.57 22.75
N LEU A 233 5.78 31.84 22.85
CA LEU A 233 4.92 32.37 23.89
C LEU A 233 3.66 32.96 23.25
N LYS A 234 2.49 32.44 23.56
CA LYS A 234 1.21 33.06 23.17
C LYS A 234 0.82 34.14 24.17
N ASP A 235 0.83 33.77 25.45
CA ASP A 235 0.54 34.59 26.62
C ASP A 235 1.15 33.94 27.88
N GLU A 236 1.02 34.58 29.04
CA GLU A 236 1.65 34.08 30.29
C GLU A 236 1.17 32.69 30.73
N SER A 237 -0.01 32.26 30.26
CA SER A 237 -0.62 30.98 30.54
C SER A 237 -0.47 29.97 29.40
N ASN A 238 0.16 30.34 28.27
CA ASN A 238 0.30 29.50 27.08
C ASN A 238 1.68 29.68 26.43
N TYR A 239 2.56 28.69 26.62
CA TYR A 239 3.91 28.67 26.05
C TYR A 239 4.38 27.25 25.75
N TYR A 240 5.32 27.15 24.82
CA TYR A 240 5.97 25.90 24.41
C TYR A 240 7.45 26.13 24.29
N ARG A 241 8.25 25.47 25.14
CA ARG A 241 9.70 25.68 25.18
C ARG A 241 10.45 24.40 25.49
N ILE A 242 11.71 24.37 25.08
CA ILE A 242 12.65 23.31 25.40
C ILE A 242 13.76 23.87 26.29
N GLY A 243 14.05 23.17 27.38
CA GLY A 243 15.08 23.56 28.33
C GLY A 243 16.40 22.83 28.13
N LYS A 244 17.48 23.39 28.70
CA LYS A 244 18.78 22.72 28.85
C LYS A 244 18.66 21.40 29.62
N ASP A 245 17.70 21.31 30.54
CA ASP A 245 17.34 20.07 31.25
C ASP A 245 16.80 18.95 30.34
N GLY A 246 16.68 19.24 29.05
CA GLY A 246 16.20 18.31 28.05
C GLY A 246 14.69 18.08 28.09
N LYS A 247 13.94 18.90 28.84
CA LYS A 247 12.50 18.75 29.00
C LYS A 247 11.73 19.70 28.10
N TYR A 248 10.54 19.24 27.72
CA TYR A 248 9.50 20.11 27.22
C TYR A 248 8.84 20.81 28.39
N HIS A 249 8.62 22.12 28.27
CA HIS A 249 7.85 22.88 29.23
C HIS A 249 6.66 23.52 28.52
N THR A 250 5.48 23.24 29.06
CA THR A 250 4.17 23.60 28.54
C THR A 250 3.21 23.83 29.72
N THR A 251 2.13 24.56 29.48
CA THR A 251 1.23 25.04 30.54
C THR A 251 0.27 23.98 31.07
N ASP A 252 0.03 22.91 30.31
CA ASP A 252 -0.65 21.70 30.76
C ASP A 252 0.16 20.87 31.78
N ARG A 253 1.37 21.33 32.16
CA ARG A 253 2.29 20.71 33.13
C ARG A 253 2.73 19.29 32.75
N ASN A 254 2.54 18.89 31.50
CA ASN A 254 3.11 17.66 30.97
C ASN A 254 4.60 17.88 30.66
N ASN A 255 5.40 17.96 31.72
CA ASN A 255 6.87 18.09 31.65
C ASN A 255 7.52 16.76 31.23
N ASN A 256 7.14 16.28 30.05
CA ASN A 256 7.71 15.07 29.48
C ASN A 256 9.14 15.37 29.04
N SER A 257 10.09 14.56 29.52
CA SER A 257 11.46 14.61 29.05
C SER A 257 11.49 14.36 27.54
N ILE A 258 12.02 15.30 26.77
CA ILE A 258 12.24 15.17 25.31
C ILE A 258 13.56 14.41 25.07
N PHE A 259 14.58 14.72 25.86
CA PHE A 259 15.86 14.03 25.85
C PHE A 259 15.97 13.07 27.04
N SER A 260 16.78 12.04 26.89
CA SER A 260 17.16 11.16 28.00
C SER A 260 18.04 11.88 29.02
N ASP A 261 18.89 12.79 28.53
CA ASP A 261 19.95 13.43 29.30
C ASP A 261 19.92 14.96 29.13
N PRO A 262 20.39 15.72 30.15
CA PRO A 262 20.60 17.15 30.03
C PRO A 262 21.55 17.52 28.88
N ILE A 263 21.39 18.72 28.35
CA ILE A 263 22.24 19.24 27.29
C ILE A 263 23.47 19.91 27.91
N GLU A 264 24.65 19.42 27.55
CA GLU A 264 25.95 19.92 28.02
C GLU A 264 26.68 20.73 26.93
N GLY A 265 27.57 21.62 27.36
CA GLY A 265 28.44 22.42 26.50
C GLY A 265 27.73 23.53 25.72
N ASN A 266 28.37 23.98 24.64
CA ASN A 266 27.77 24.90 23.67
C ASN A 266 26.98 24.10 22.63
N PHE A 267 25.79 24.55 22.32
CA PHE A 267 24.89 23.88 21.37
C PHE A 267 23.95 24.88 20.71
N VAL A 268 23.34 24.45 19.61
CA VAL A 268 22.36 25.24 18.86
C VAL A 268 20.99 24.61 19.02
N LEU A 269 20.02 25.38 19.53
CA LEU A 269 18.61 24.98 19.56
C LEU A 269 17.83 25.73 18.49
N GLY A 270 17.06 25.01 17.69
CA GLY A 270 16.15 25.61 16.72
C GLY A 270 14.69 25.33 17.02
N ILE A 271 13.83 26.23 16.60
CA ILE A 271 12.40 26.21 16.90
C ILE A 271 11.66 26.58 15.62
N GLY A 272 10.81 25.68 15.17
CA GLY A 272 9.97 25.87 13.99
C GLY A 272 8.49 25.87 14.33
N GLN A 273 7.78 26.83 13.75
CA GLN A 273 6.34 26.97 13.80
C GLN A 273 5.78 26.87 12.38
N THR A 274 5.05 25.78 12.12
CA THR A 274 4.53 25.45 10.81
C THR A 274 3.01 25.60 10.80
N PHE A 275 2.52 26.53 9.99
CA PHE A 275 1.10 26.79 9.75
C PHE A 275 0.56 25.81 8.71
N ALA A 276 -0.70 25.39 8.91
CA ALA A 276 -1.39 24.51 8.00
C ALA A 276 -1.71 25.20 6.66
N PRO A 277 -1.88 24.42 5.57
CA PRO A 277 -2.39 24.92 4.31
C PRO A 277 -3.76 25.61 4.47
N ARG A 278 -4.00 26.69 3.71
CA ARG A 278 -5.27 27.43 3.74
C ARG A 278 -6.47 26.58 3.33
N ASN A 279 -6.26 25.62 2.43
CA ASN A 279 -7.29 24.67 2.03
C ASN A 279 -7.55 23.55 3.07
N MET A 280 -6.83 23.57 4.20
CA MET A 280 -6.98 22.64 5.32
C MET A 280 -7.24 23.39 6.64
N PRO A 281 -8.33 24.18 6.76
CA PRO A 281 -8.58 25.02 7.94
C PRO A 281 -8.79 24.23 9.25
N SER A 282 -9.02 22.92 9.17
CA SER A 282 -9.13 22.04 10.35
C SER A 282 -7.79 21.47 10.81
N ALA A 283 -6.72 21.61 10.02
CA ALA A 283 -5.41 21.10 10.39
C ALA A 283 -4.77 22.03 11.43
N LYS A 284 -4.18 21.42 12.45
CA LYS A 284 -3.54 22.15 13.54
C LYS A 284 -2.17 22.70 13.12
N MET A 285 -1.78 23.81 13.74
CA MET A 285 -0.42 24.31 13.63
C MET A 285 0.56 23.32 14.29
N GLN A 286 1.75 23.26 13.73
CA GLN A 286 2.80 22.31 14.07
C GLN A 286 3.98 23.02 14.72
N LEU A 287 4.48 22.49 15.83
CA LEU A 287 5.74 22.92 16.44
C LEU A 287 6.78 21.82 16.38
N PHE A 288 8.01 22.17 16.02
CA PHE A 288 9.14 21.26 16.12
C PHE A 288 10.36 21.97 16.68
N PHE A 289 11.25 21.18 17.25
CA PHE A 289 12.51 21.64 17.80
C PHE A 289 13.66 20.94 17.10
N THR A 290 14.80 21.60 17.02
CA THR A 290 16.06 21.00 16.53
C THR A 290 17.16 21.23 17.55
N LYS A 291 18.13 20.32 17.57
CA LYS A 291 19.39 20.46 18.31
C LYS A 291 20.52 20.18 17.33
N ASP A 292 21.46 21.12 17.22
CA ASP A 292 22.66 21.00 16.37
C ASP A 292 22.31 20.55 14.93
N GLY A 293 21.31 21.20 14.33
CA GLY A 293 20.83 20.88 12.98
C GLY A 293 20.02 19.59 12.84
N THR A 294 19.68 18.90 13.94
CA THR A 294 18.90 17.65 13.90
C THR A 294 17.54 17.86 14.55
N LYS A 295 16.45 17.46 13.87
CA LYS A 295 15.08 17.52 14.43
C LYS A 295 14.96 16.61 15.65
N ILE A 296 14.42 17.17 16.73
CA ILE A 296 14.22 16.48 18.00
C ILE A 296 12.81 15.91 18.03
N ARG A 297 12.70 14.58 18.15
CA ARG A 297 11.41 13.85 18.28
C ARG A 297 10.39 14.23 17.19
N LYS A 298 9.12 13.89 17.44
CA LYS A 298 7.96 14.21 16.59
C LYS A 298 7.50 15.64 16.81
N THR A 299 6.90 16.20 15.77
CA THR A 299 6.20 17.48 15.77
C THR A 299 5.04 17.47 16.78
N PHE A 300 4.82 18.58 17.47
CA PHE A 300 3.68 18.82 18.36
C PHE A 300 2.55 19.51 17.58
N LEU A 301 1.30 19.09 17.80
CA LEU A 301 0.12 19.75 17.25
C LEU A 301 -0.45 20.72 18.28
N VAL A 302 -0.67 21.96 17.86
CA VAL A 302 -0.97 23.10 18.73
C VAL A 302 -2.14 23.88 18.13
N ASP A 303 -3.07 24.33 18.98
CA ASP A 303 -4.29 25.06 18.55
C ASP A 303 -4.05 26.58 18.51
N GLU A 304 -2.97 27.04 19.14
CA GLU A 304 -2.61 28.42 19.32
C GLU A 304 -1.76 28.95 18.17
N GLU A 305 -2.26 29.94 17.44
CA GLU A 305 -1.50 30.64 16.41
C GLU A 305 -0.81 31.91 16.96
N ASP A 306 -0.04 32.62 16.14
CA ASP A 306 0.51 33.96 16.45
C ASP A 306 1.34 34.02 17.74
N MET A 307 2.37 33.18 17.81
CA MET A 307 3.22 33.08 19.00
C MET A 307 4.50 33.92 18.88
N LEU A 308 5.01 34.36 20.03
CA LEU A 308 6.18 35.20 20.17
C LEU A 308 7.41 34.37 20.52
N PRO A 309 8.50 34.43 19.72
CA PRO A 309 9.78 33.86 20.11
C PRO A 309 10.28 34.45 21.44
N HIS A 310 10.69 33.58 22.36
CA HIS A 310 11.24 33.98 23.64
C HIS A 310 12.35 33.05 24.13
N ILE A 311 13.17 33.58 25.04
CA ILE A 311 14.29 32.89 25.68
C ILE A 311 14.22 33.16 27.18
N LEU A 312 14.28 32.12 28.00
CA LEU A 312 14.59 32.21 29.43
C LEU A 312 16.05 31.87 29.62
N MET A 313 16.81 32.74 30.29
CA MET A 313 18.25 32.54 30.45
C MET A 313 18.74 32.90 31.85
N LYS A 314 19.69 32.11 32.35
CA LYS A 314 20.42 32.27 33.61
C LYS A 314 21.86 31.81 33.41
N GLY A 315 22.82 32.66 33.73
CA GLY A 315 24.25 32.30 33.72
C GLY A 315 24.83 31.95 32.33
N VAL A 316 24.18 32.37 31.24
CA VAL A 316 24.61 32.06 29.86
C VAL A 316 24.64 33.30 28.97
N GLY A 317 25.45 33.26 27.92
CA GLY A 317 25.31 34.11 26.74
C GLY A 317 24.52 33.39 25.65
N VAL A 318 23.82 34.16 24.81
CA VAL A 318 23.13 33.61 23.65
C VAL A 318 23.28 34.48 22.41
N GLU A 319 23.32 33.84 21.25
CA GLU A 319 23.19 34.45 19.94
C GLU A 319 21.98 33.85 19.22
N VAL A 320 21.18 34.69 18.57
CA VAL A 320 19.94 34.30 17.89
C VAL A 320 20.07 34.55 16.41
N ASN A 321 19.71 33.55 15.62
CA ASN A 321 19.57 33.63 14.19
C ASN A 321 18.10 33.53 13.80
N PHE A 322 17.50 34.63 13.33
CA PHE A 322 16.14 34.63 12.75
C PHE A 322 16.15 34.41 11.22
N GLY A 323 17.31 34.06 10.65
CA GLY A 323 17.52 33.85 9.21
C GLY A 323 17.78 35.12 8.41
N SER A 324 18.01 36.26 9.08
CA SER A 324 18.20 37.57 8.42
C SER A 324 19.62 37.78 7.91
N ASP A 325 20.59 37.02 8.42
CA ASP A 325 21.99 37.09 8.02
C ASP A 325 22.34 35.94 7.07
N SER A 326 22.36 36.22 5.77
CA SER A 326 22.75 35.23 4.74
C SER A 326 24.17 34.68 4.91
N ALA A 327 25.07 35.38 5.64
CA ALA A 327 26.41 34.88 5.93
C ALA A 327 26.41 33.86 7.08
N LYS A 328 25.29 33.72 7.81
CA LYS A 328 25.07 32.76 8.88
C LYS A 328 23.82 31.94 8.57
N PRO A 329 23.90 30.96 7.65
CA PRO A 329 22.77 30.08 7.39
C PRO A 329 22.40 29.30 8.65
N PHE A 330 21.15 28.81 8.69
CA PHE A 330 20.74 27.89 9.74
C PHE A 330 21.60 26.62 9.72
N VAL A 331 21.83 26.06 10.89
CA VAL A 331 22.46 24.73 11.02
C VAL A 331 21.49 23.64 10.57
N TYR A 332 20.19 23.82 10.81
CA TYR A 332 19.14 22.95 10.27
C TYR A 332 18.82 23.26 8.80
N ASP A 333 18.75 22.22 7.97
CA ASP A 333 18.22 22.34 6.61
C ASP A 333 16.69 22.48 6.64
N ILE A 334 16.23 23.72 6.76
CA ILE A 334 14.81 24.04 6.82
C ILE A 334 14.07 23.74 5.51
N TYR A 335 14.78 23.73 4.38
CA TYR A 335 14.17 23.45 3.07
C TYR A 335 13.86 21.97 2.88
N SER A 336 14.51 21.09 3.63
CA SER A 336 14.20 19.67 3.69
C SER A 336 13.16 19.31 4.77
N HIS A 337 12.54 20.31 5.41
CA HIS A 337 11.55 20.03 6.45
C HIS A 337 10.26 19.46 5.85
N GLU A 338 9.88 18.27 6.31
CA GLU A 338 8.57 17.69 6.02
C GLU A 338 7.63 17.94 7.21
N ALA A 339 6.55 18.69 6.95
CA ALA A 339 5.42 18.79 7.87
C ALA A 339 4.84 17.39 8.13
N ALA A 340 4.34 17.16 9.35
CA ALA A 340 3.62 15.94 9.66
C ALA A 340 2.22 15.98 9.01
N TYR A 341 1.89 14.95 8.23
CA TYR A 341 0.58 14.78 7.57
C TYR A 341 -0.37 13.92 8.39
#